data_AF-A0A023X140-F1
#
_entry.id   AF-A0A023X140-F1
#
_cell.length_a   1.000
_cell.length_b   1.000
_cell.length_c   1.000
_cell.angle_alpha   90.00
_cell.angle_beta   90.00
_cell.angle_gamma   90.00
#
_symmetry.space_group_name_H-M   'P 1'
#
loop_
_entity.id
_entity.type
_entity.pdbx_description
1 polymer ?
#
loop_
_entity_poly.entity_id
_entity_poly.type
_entity_poly.pdbx_seq_one_letter_code
_entity_poly.pdbx_strand_id
1 'polypeptide(L)'
;MPGNSEGTVERDGRWREAADFVASLGAEDQEALGREIGTPVPEDPEEALEVLRLIGGEDSTPSDALALAGVRVATSGERELSRRLGQAAAELAQTPEERQLAHACLAQSAFKFRKDPQSLADFERHCREAMDLGHAGTFCYERLAVLYEYRGETEEAIEVCRRAERVLAAAGDPRSAESFRERAEKIARRAQQNRARPGAPG
;
A
#
# COMPACT_ATOMS: atom_id res chain seq x y z
N MET A 1 -11.19 -7.08 -38.54
CA MET A 1 -10.80 -6.61 -37.21
C MET A 1 -9.37 -7.06 -36.93
N PRO A 2 -8.33 -6.37 -37.43
CA PRO A 2 -6.96 -6.63 -37.04
C PRO A 2 -6.59 -5.75 -35.83
N GLY A 3 -5.82 -6.29 -34.88
CA GLY A 3 -5.07 -5.49 -33.91
C GLY A 3 -5.62 -5.43 -32.48
N ASN A 4 -5.66 -6.57 -31.78
CA ASN A 4 -5.59 -6.61 -30.31
C ASN A 4 -4.36 -7.42 -29.83
N SER A 5 -3.47 -7.80 -30.75
CA SER A 5 -2.33 -8.68 -30.48
C SER A 5 -1.20 -8.00 -29.72
N GLU A 6 -0.98 -6.69 -29.89
CA GLU A 6 0.09 -5.96 -29.16
C GLU A 6 -0.20 -5.86 -27.66
N GLY A 7 -1.45 -5.58 -27.26
CA GLY A 7 -1.82 -5.50 -25.85
C GLY A 7 -1.77 -6.84 -25.10
N THR A 8 -2.02 -7.96 -25.79
CA THR A 8 -1.88 -9.30 -25.20
C THR A 8 -0.41 -9.68 -25.01
N VAL A 9 0.45 -9.41 -25.99
CA VAL A 9 1.88 -9.71 -25.91
C VAL A 9 2.58 -8.90 -24.81
N GLU A 10 2.24 -7.62 -24.66
CA GLU A 10 2.79 -6.77 -23.60
C GLU A 10 2.33 -7.23 -22.21
N ARG A 11 1.04 -7.57 -22.06
CA ARG A 11 0.49 -8.11 -20.82
C ARG A 11 1.17 -9.43 -20.42
N ASP A 12 1.36 -10.33 -21.37
CA ASP A 12 2.05 -11.61 -21.13
C ASP A 12 3.54 -11.41 -20.79
N GLY A 13 4.18 -10.40 -21.37
CA GLY A 13 5.57 -10.03 -21.07
C GLY A 13 5.78 -9.59 -19.62
N ARG A 14 4.86 -8.79 -19.06
CA ARG A 14 4.94 -8.32 -17.66
C ARG A 14 4.67 -9.41 -16.63
N TRP A 15 3.77 -10.32 -16.96
CA TRP A 15 3.55 -11.53 -16.15
C TRP A 15 4.79 -12.40 -16.10
N ARG A 16 5.51 -12.55 -17.23
CA ARG A 16 6.80 -13.23 -17.25
C ARG A 16 7.85 -12.50 -16.43
N GLU A 17 7.96 -11.17 -16.53
CA GLU A 17 8.90 -10.38 -15.72
C GLU A 17 8.65 -10.55 -14.21
N ALA A 18 7.39 -10.55 -13.78
CA ALA A 18 7.02 -10.82 -12.39
C ALA A 18 7.37 -12.25 -11.96
N ALA A 19 7.14 -13.23 -12.84
CA ALA A 19 7.46 -14.62 -12.58
C ALA A 19 8.98 -14.87 -12.52
N ASP A 20 9.75 -14.26 -13.41
CA ASP A 20 11.22 -14.27 -13.39
C ASP A 20 11.75 -13.68 -12.08
N PHE A 21 11.16 -12.58 -11.62
CA PHE A 21 11.50 -11.98 -10.32
C PHE A 21 11.26 -12.97 -9.16
N VAL A 22 10.09 -13.60 -9.11
CA VAL A 22 9.75 -14.58 -8.06
C VAL A 22 10.61 -15.84 -8.14
N ALA A 23 10.85 -16.36 -9.33
CA ALA A 23 11.72 -17.50 -9.59
C ALA A 23 13.18 -17.21 -9.20
N SER A 24 13.62 -15.96 -9.30
CA SER A 24 14.97 -15.52 -8.92
C SER A 24 15.17 -15.31 -7.40
N LEU A 25 14.12 -15.39 -6.59
CA LEU A 25 14.22 -15.30 -5.13
C LEU A 25 15.09 -16.44 -4.58
N GLY A 26 15.82 -16.18 -3.50
CA GLY A 26 16.59 -17.24 -2.82
C GLY A 26 15.65 -18.28 -2.19
N ALA A 27 16.15 -19.49 -1.95
CA ALA A 27 15.34 -20.59 -1.41
C ALA A 27 14.60 -20.24 -0.11
N GLU A 28 15.23 -19.48 0.79
CA GLU A 28 14.60 -19.00 2.03
C GLU A 28 13.40 -18.08 1.75
N ASP A 29 13.53 -17.17 0.78
CA ASP A 29 12.46 -16.25 0.39
C ASP A 29 11.32 -16.97 -0.33
N GLN A 30 11.64 -17.94 -1.19
CA GLN A 30 10.66 -18.79 -1.87
C GLN A 30 9.88 -19.63 -0.87
N GLU A 31 10.55 -20.20 0.14
CA GLU A 31 9.88 -20.95 1.21
C GLU A 31 8.96 -20.03 2.03
N ALA A 32 9.45 -18.84 2.41
CA ALA A 32 8.69 -17.86 3.17
C ALA A 32 7.43 -17.41 2.40
N LEU A 33 7.58 -17.04 1.12
CA LEU A 33 6.45 -16.68 0.27
C LEU A 33 5.50 -17.88 0.10
N GLY A 34 6.04 -19.08 -0.14
CA GLY A 34 5.25 -20.30 -0.32
C GLY A 34 4.39 -20.66 0.88
N ARG A 35 4.90 -20.43 2.10
CA ARG A 35 4.17 -20.61 3.35
C ARG A 35 2.96 -19.69 3.46
N GLU A 36 3.11 -18.43 3.05
CA GLU A 36 2.05 -17.41 3.14
C GLU A 36 0.95 -17.56 2.09
N ILE A 37 1.30 -18.08 0.93
CA ILE A 37 0.34 -18.31 -0.16
C ILE A 37 -0.25 -19.73 -0.11
N GLY A 38 0.32 -20.62 0.70
CA GLY A 38 -0.12 -22.00 0.87
C GLY A 38 0.25 -22.92 -0.30
N THR A 39 1.22 -22.53 -1.12
CA THR A 39 1.70 -23.28 -2.30
C THR A 39 3.19 -23.05 -2.47
N PRO A 40 4.02 -24.08 -2.69
CA PRO A 40 5.46 -23.90 -2.93
C PRO A 40 5.71 -22.95 -4.11
N VAL A 41 6.71 -22.09 -3.97
CA VAL A 41 7.16 -21.19 -5.04
C VAL A 41 8.26 -21.90 -5.83
N PRO A 42 8.03 -22.21 -7.11
CA PRO A 42 9.01 -22.93 -7.94
C PRO A 42 10.13 -22.00 -8.45
N GLU A 43 11.28 -22.59 -8.73
CA GLU A 43 12.43 -21.91 -9.38
C GLU A 43 12.21 -21.73 -10.90
N ASP A 44 11.26 -22.47 -11.48
CA ASP A 44 10.91 -22.33 -12.89
C ASP A 44 9.93 -21.15 -13.09
N PRO A 45 10.25 -20.15 -13.94
CA PRO A 45 9.39 -18.99 -14.16
C PRO A 45 7.99 -19.31 -14.71
N GLU A 46 7.84 -20.34 -15.54
CA GLU A 46 6.53 -20.68 -16.10
C GLU A 46 5.63 -21.33 -15.03
N GLU A 47 6.19 -22.11 -14.10
CA GLU A 47 5.45 -22.56 -12.92
C GLU A 47 5.18 -21.42 -11.91
N ALA A 48 6.13 -20.48 -11.72
CA ALA A 48 5.97 -19.35 -10.81
C ALA A 48 4.88 -18.38 -11.27
N LEU A 49 4.68 -18.29 -12.58
CA LEU A 49 3.59 -17.53 -13.19
C LEU A 49 2.21 -18.02 -12.72
N GLU A 50 2.00 -19.34 -12.67
CA GLU A 50 0.74 -19.93 -12.21
C GLU A 50 0.48 -19.62 -10.73
N VAL A 51 1.53 -19.63 -9.91
CA VAL A 51 1.46 -19.23 -8.50
C VAL A 51 1.08 -17.76 -8.35
N LEU A 52 1.67 -16.86 -9.13
CA LEU A 52 1.35 -15.43 -9.08
C LEU A 52 -0.09 -15.14 -9.52
N ARG A 53 -0.59 -15.85 -10.54
CA ARG A 53 -2.00 -15.76 -10.98
C ARG A 53 -2.96 -16.21 -9.89
N LEU A 54 -2.60 -17.22 -9.10
CA LEU A 54 -3.40 -17.67 -7.94
C LEU A 54 -3.49 -16.57 -6.86
N ILE A 55 -2.40 -15.83 -6.62
CA ILE A 55 -2.36 -14.78 -5.60
C ILE A 55 -3.26 -13.60 -5.98
N GLY A 56 -3.14 -13.14 -7.23
CA GLY A 56 -3.87 -11.96 -7.71
C GLY A 56 -5.31 -12.25 -8.13
N GLY A 57 -5.60 -13.43 -8.68
CA GLY A 57 -6.89 -13.77 -9.27
C GLY A 57 -6.98 -13.42 -10.77
N GLU A 58 -8.08 -13.84 -11.41
CA GLU A 58 -8.25 -13.79 -12.88
C GLU A 58 -8.11 -12.40 -13.50
N ASP A 59 -8.58 -11.36 -12.80
CA ASP A 59 -8.58 -9.98 -13.29
C ASP A 59 -7.38 -9.15 -12.79
N SER A 60 -6.45 -9.77 -12.07
CA SER A 60 -5.31 -9.05 -11.51
C SER A 60 -4.26 -8.69 -12.57
N THR A 61 -3.46 -7.68 -12.23
CA THR A 61 -2.19 -7.39 -12.88
C THR A 61 -1.03 -8.05 -12.12
N PRO A 62 0.14 -8.25 -12.74
CA PRO A 62 1.32 -8.71 -12.02
C PRO A 62 1.73 -7.78 -10.88
N SER A 63 1.53 -6.46 -11.04
CA SER A 63 1.72 -5.47 -9.97
C SER A 63 0.83 -5.79 -8.76
N ASP A 64 -0.46 -6.04 -8.98
CA ASP A 64 -1.41 -6.32 -7.89
C ASP A 64 -1.04 -7.62 -7.16
N ALA A 65 -0.70 -8.67 -7.92
CA ALA A 65 -0.30 -9.95 -7.35
C ALA A 65 0.91 -9.81 -6.43
N LEU A 66 1.97 -9.12 -6.88
CA LEU A 66 3.17 -8.88 -6.08
C LEU A 66 2.91 -7.96 -4.88
N ALA A 67 2.09 -6.91 -5.05
CA ALA A 67 1.72 -6.00 -3.97
C ALA A 67 0.98 -6.76 -2.85
N LEU A 68 0.02 -7.61 -3.21
CA LEU A 68 -0.74 -8.44 -2.27
C LEU A 68 0.15 -9.51 -1.61
N ALA A 69 1.03 -10.16 -2.37
CA ALA A 69 2.03 -11.09 -1.82
C ALA A 69 2.90 -10.39 -0.77
N GLY A 70 3.40 -9.19 -1.08
CA GLY A 70 4.20 -8.38 -0.16
C GLY A 70 3.49 -8.09 1.16
N VAL A 71 2.19 -7.79 1.12
CA VAL A 71 1.39 -7.57 2.34
C VAL A 71 1.24 -8.85 3.16
N ARG A 72 1.00 -10.00 2.53
CA ARG A 72 0.88 -11.30 3.23
C ARG A 72 2.19 -11.65 3.93
N VAL A 73 3.30 -11.59 3.21
CA VAL A 73 4.66 -11.80 3.73
C VAL A 73 4.98 -10.88 4.91
N ALA A 74 4.54 -9.61 4.88
CA ALA A 74 4.72 -8.70 6.01
C ALA A 74 4.03 -9.19 7.30
N THR A 75 2.93 -9.94 7.18
CA THR A 75 2.19 -10.43 8.36
C THR A 75 2.94 -11.49 9.15
N SER A 76 3.83 -12.23 8.49
CA SER A 76 4.69 -13.24 9.13
C SER A 76 6.05 -12.73 9.58
N GLY A 77 6.30 -11.43 9.40
CA GLY A 77 7.49 -10.76 9.93
C GLY A 77 8.66 -10.66 8.95
N GLU A 78 8.48 -11.14 7.72
CA GLU A 78 9.49 -11.18 6.66
C GLU A 78 9.66 -9.80 5.99
N ARG A 79 10.29 -8.89 6.72
CA ARG A 79 10.38 -7.47 6.36
C ARG A 79 11.03 -7.24 4.99
N GLU A 80 12.18 -7.86 4.76
CA GLU A 80 12.99 -7.59 3.57
C GLU A 80 12.38 -8.19 2.31
N LEU A 81 11.82 -9.39 2.41
CA LEU A 81 11.06 -9.99 1.31
C LEU A 81 9.81 -9.17 0.98
N SER A 82 9.03 -8.77 1.99
CA SER A 82 7.85 -7.91 1.80
C SER A 82 8.20 -6.60 1.08
N ARG A 83 9.33 -5.97 1.46
CA ARG A 83 9.83 -4.74 0.83
C ARG A 83 10.17 -4.97 -0.65
N ARG A 84 10.92 -6.03 -0.98
CA ARG A 84 11.28 -6.35 -2.37
C ARG A 84 10.06 -6.65 -3.24
N LEU A 85 9.12 -7.46 -2.74
CA LEU A 85 7.87 -7.77 -3.44
C LEU A 85 7.06 -6.49 -3.74
N GLY A 86 6.89 -5.61 -2.75
CA GLY A 86 6.17 -4.36 -2.96
C GLY A 86 6.89 -3.38 -3.90
N GLN A 87 8.22 -3.36 -3.90
CA GLN A 87 9.01 -2.54 -4.83
C GLN A 87 8.89 -3.03 -6.27
N ALA A 88 9.03 -4.35 -6.49
CA ALA A 88 8.81 -4.96 -7.79
C ALA A 88 7.39 -4.67 -8.32
N ALA A 89 6.37 -4.72 -7.45
CA ALA A 89 5.02 -4.32 -7.81
C ALA A 89 4.94 -2.86 -8.32
N ALA A 90 5.55 -1.91 -7.60
CA ALA A 90 5.55 -0.50 -7.99
C ALA A 90 6.32 -0.24 -9.30
N GLU A 91 7.38 -1.01 -9.58
CA GLU A 91 8.14 -0.94 -10.83
C GLU A 91 7.37 -1.50 -12.03
N LEU A 92 6.57 -2.55 -11.80
CA LEU A 92 5.74 -3.19 -12.83
C LEU A 92 4.44 -2.42 -13.13
N ALA A 93 4.01 -1.54 -12.23
CA ALA A 93 2.76 -0.81 -12.34
C ALA A 93 2.71 0.14 -13.55
N GLN A 94 1.78 -0.12 -14.47
CA GLN A 94 1.62 0.59 -15.74
C GLN A 94 0.59 1.71 -15.65
N THR A 95 -0.41 1.57 -14.79
CA THR A 95 -1.49 2.52 -14.61
C THR A 95 -1.36 3.31 -13.30
N PRO A 96 -1.92 4.53 -13.21
CA PRO A 96 -2.07 5.21 -11.93
C PRO A 96 -2.76 4.35 -10.86
N GLU A 97 -3.75 3.55 -11.28
CA GLU A 97 -4.54 2.67 -10.43
C GLU A 97 -3.73 1.50 -9.84
N GLU A 98 -2.80 0.93 -10.61
CA GLU A 98 -1.85 -0.07 -10.10
C GLU A 98 -0.84 0.57 -9.16
N ARG A 99 -0.31 1.75 -9.51
CA ARG A 99 0.69 2.45 -8.69
C ARG A 99 0.14 2.86 -7.34
N GLN A 100 -1.10 3.37 -7.29
CA GLN A 100 -1.75 3.70 -6.01
C GLN A 100 -1.87 2.46 -5.11
N LEU A 101 -2.19 1.28 -5.68
CA LEU A 101 -2.36 0.05 -4.93
C LEU A 101 -1.00 -0.47 -4.44
N ALA A 102 0.01 -0.47 -5.31
CA ALA A 102 1.36 -0.86 -4.94
C ALA A 102 1.89 -0.01 -3.76
N HIS A 103 1.72 1.31 -3.82
CA HIS A 103 2.09 2.20 -2.71
C HIS A 103 1.24 1.99 -1.46
N ALA A 104 -0.07 1.78 -1.59
CA ALA A 104 -0.92 1.47 -0.44
C ALA A 104 -0.50 0.15 0.25
N CYS A 105 -0.15 -0.87 -0.52
CA CYS A 105 0.36 -2.15 -0.02
C CYS A 105 1.75 -2.00 0.64
N LEU A 106 2.68 -1.28 0.01
CA LEU A 106 3.99 -0.95 0.60
C LEU A 106 3.84 -0.21 1.94
N ALA A 107 2.91 0.75 2.03
CA ALA A 107 2.62 1.45 3.27
C ALA A 107 2.07 0.49 4.34
N GLN A 108 1.13 -0.39 3.99
CA GLN A 108 0.59 -1.39 4.92
C GLN A 108 1.69 -2.32 5.46
N SER A 109 2.56 -2.81 4.59
CA SER A 109 3.71 -3.65 4.95
C SER A 109 4.67 -2.92 5.87
N ALA A 110 5.08 -1.69 5.51
CA ALA A 110 5.97 -0.87 6.33
C ALA A 110 5.37 -0.57 7.72
N PHE A 111 4.06 -0.33 7.80
CA PHE A 111 3.35 -0.08 9.05
C PHE A 111 3.36 -1.27 10.02
N LYS A 112 3.48 -2.52 9.52
CA LYS A 112 3.69 -3.70 10.38
C LYS A 112 4.95 -3.55 11.23
N PHE A 113 5.97 -2.91 10.67
CA PHE A 113 7.28 -2.70 11.29
C PHE A 113 7.49 -1.29 11.84
N ARG A 114 6.43 -0.47 11.97
CA ARG A 114 6.47 0.95 12.40
C ARG A 114 7.24 1.32 13.69
N LYS A 115 7.64 0.34 14.50
CA LYS A 115 8.53 0.57 15.65
C LYS A 115 9.96 0.89 15.20
N ASP A 116 10.33 0.43 14.02
CA ASP A 116 11.56 0.76 13.33
C ASP A 116 11.43 2.14 12.65
N PRO A 117 12.34 3.10 12.89
CA PRO A 117 12.23 4.44 12.33
C PRO A 117 12.23 4.49 10.80
N GLN A 118 13.03 3.64 10.15
CA GLN A 118 13.09 3.56 8.70
C GLN A 118 11.75 3.07 8.13
N SER A 119 11.19 2.01 8.71
CA SER A 119 9.88 1.48 8.33
C SER A 119 8.76 2.50 8.56
N LEU A 120 8.83 3.32 9.60
CA LEU A 120 7.86 4.40 9.82
C LEU A 120 7.98 5.52 8.78
N ALA A 121 9.21 5.88 8.37
CA ALA A 121 9.45 6.84 7.30
C ALA A 121 8.97 6.31 5.94
N ASP A 122 9.20 5.01 5.66
CA ASP A 122 8.70 4.35 4.45
C ASP A 122 7.17 4.29 4.41
N PHE A 123 6.53 3.98 5.55
CA PHE A 123 5.08 4.07 5.69
C PHE A 123 4.57 5.46 5.33
N GLU A 124 5.16 6.51 5.89
CA GLU A 124 4.72 7.89 5.64
C GLU A 124 4.88 8.27 4.17
N ARG A 125 6.04 7.98 3.59
CA ARG A 125 6.32 8.20 2.17
C ARG A 125 5.29 7.52 1.28
N HIS A 126 5.09 6.21 1.45
CA HIS A 126 4.20 5.45 0.58
C HIS A 126 2.72 5.82 0.75
N CYS A 127 2.28 6.21 1.96
CA CYS A 127 0.94 6.76 2.13
C CYS A 127 0.76 8.07 1.35
N ARG A 128 1.73 8.98 1.37
CA ARG A 128 1.67 10.25 0.62
C ARG A 128 1.62 9.99 -0.88
N GLU A 129 2.50 9.14 -1.41
CA GLU A 129 2.49 8.76 -2.83
C GLU A 129 1.15 8.15 -3.25
N ALA A 130 0.60 7.21 -2.47
CA ALA A 130 -0.72 6.63 -2.75
C ALA A 130 -1.82 7.70 -2.77
N MET A 131 -1.81 8.64 -1.81
CA MET A 131 -2.77 9.74 -1.76
C MET A 131 -2.63 10.71 -2.93
N ASP A 132 -1.40 11.00 -3.37
CA ASP A 132 -1.09 11.86 -4.52
C ASP A 132 -1.55 11.25 -5.85
N LEU A 133 -1.55 9.93 -5.94
CA LEU A 133 -2.15 9.19 -7.04
C LEU A 133 -3.67 9.04 -6.96
N GLY A 134 -4.31 9.53 -5.88
CA GLY A 134 -5.77 9.51 -5.74
C GLY A 134 -6.34 8.27 -5.06
N HIS A 135 -5.51 7.49 -4.34
CA HIS A 135 -6.00 6.31 -3.62
C HIS A 135 -7.15 6.65 -2.68
N ALA A 136 -8.27 5.91 -2.83
CA ALA A 136 -9.48 6.10 -2.04
C ALA A 136 -9.62 5.12 -0.86
N GLY A 137 -8.55 4.39 -0.49
CA GLY A 137 -8.56 3.53 0.70
C GLY A 137 -8.36 4.32 1.98
N THR A 138 -9.17 4.05 3.02
CA THR A 138 -9.12 4.77 4.31
C THR A 138 -7.82 4.57 5.07
N PHE A 139 -7.14 3.42 4.91
CA PHE A 139 -5.96 3.04 5.68
C PHE A 139 -4.88 4.13 5.72
N CYS A 140 -4.47 4.65 4.56
CA CYS A 140 -3.39 5.64 4.48
C CYS A 140 -3.77 6.94 5.21
N TYR A 141 -4.99 7.44 4.95
CA TYR A 141 -5.50 8.66 5.59
C TYR A 141 -5.64 8.50 7.11
N GLU A 142 -6.20 7.39 7.59
CA GLU A 142 -6.41 7.16 9.02
C GLU A 142 -5.07 7.10 9.75
N ARG A 143 -4.13 6.32 9.23
CA ARG A 143 -2.85 6.06 9.89
C ARG A 143 -1.91 7.26 9.83
N LEU A 144 -1.89 8.02 8.72
CA LEU A 144 -1.15 9.28 8.66
C LEU A 144 -1.72 10.34 9.61
N ALA A 145 -3.04 10.51 9.65
CA ALA A 145 -3.65 11.47 10.58
C ALA A 145 -3.31 11.13 12.05
N VAL A 146 -3.35 9.85 12.43
CA VAL A 146 -2.90 9.41 13.76
C VAL A 146 -1.42 9.73 14.00
N LEU A 147 -0.56 9.47 13.02
CA LEU A 147 0.88 9.72 13.13
C LEU A 147 1.17 11.21 13.35
N TYR A 148 0.52 12.10 12.60
CA TYR A 148 0.68 13.54 12.74
C TYR A 148 0.12 14.06 14.06
N GLU A 149 -1.06 13.58 14.49
CA GLU A 149 -1.56 13.88 15.85
C GLU A 149 -0.56 13.47 16.94
N TYR A 150 0.05 12.28 16.81
CA TYR A 150 1.03 11.78 17.77
C TYR A 150 2.30 12.63 17.83
N ARG A 151 2.74 13.17 16.69
CA ARG A 151 3.91 14.08 16.61
C ARG A 151 3.59 15.52 17.00
N GLY A 152 2.31 15.85 17.22
CA GLY A 152 1.86 17.23 17.48
C GLY A 152 1.72 18.10 16.22
N GLU A 153 1.88 17.49 15.04
CA GLU A 153 1.75 18.08 13.70
C GLU A 153 0.24 18.24 13.38
N THR A 154 -0.38 19.20 14.06
CA THR A 154 -1.84 19.35 14.10
C THR A 154 -2.40 19.76 12.75
N GLU A 155 -1.75 20.73 12.09
CA GLU A 155 -2.13 21.25 10.78
C GLU A 155 -2.10 20.14 9.72
N GLU A 156 -1.04 19.35 9.71
CA GLU A 156 -0.84 18.21 8.80
C GLU A 156 -1.91 17.13 9.03
N ALA A 157 -2.23 16.81 10.29
CA ALA A 157 -3.30 15.87 10.62
C ALA A 157 -4.67 16.33 10.08
N ILE A 158 -4.99 17.61 10.23
CA ILE A 158 -6.22 18.21 9.71
C ILE A 158 -6.24 18.16 8.18
N GLU A 159 -5.12 18.48 7.53
CA GLU A 159 -5.01 18.44 6.07
C GLU A 159 -5.27 17.05 5.52
N VAL A 160 -4.66 16.01 6.10
CA VAL A 160 -4.90 14.61 5.73
C VAL A 160 -6.39 14.27 5.86
N CYS A 161 -7.03 14.62 6.98
CA CYS A 161 -8.47 14.34 7.17
C CYS A 161 -9.34 15.07 6.14
N ARG A 162 -9.08 16.34 5.85
CA ARG A 162 -9.83 17.10 4.84
C ARG A 162 -9.63 16.56 3.43
N ARG A 163 -8.44 16.07 3.12
CA ARG A 163 -8.16 15.41 1.83
C ARG A 163 -8.94 14.09 1.73
N ALA A 164 -8.92 13.28 2.79
CA ALA A 164 -9.67 12.03 2.87
C ALA A 164 -11.17 12.26 2.64
N GLU A 165 -11.76 13.26 3.30
CA GLU A 165 -13.15 13.67 3.10
C GLU A 165 -13.48 13.90 1.63
N ARG A 166 -12.67 14.70 0.92
CA ARG A 166 -12.89 15.01 -0.50
C ARG A 166 -12.78 13.77 -1.39
N VAL A 167 -11.72 12.97 -1.22
CA VAL A 167 -11.47 11.81 -2.07
C VAL A 167 -12.53 10.72 -1.84
N LEU A 168 -12.86 10.41 -0.59
CA LEU A 168 -13.85 9.38 -0.25
C LEU A 168 -15.26 9.78 -0.68
N ALA A 169 -15.64 11.06 -0.55
CA ALA A 169 -16.92 11.55 -1.05
C ALA A 169 -17.02 11.41 -2.58
N ALA A 170 -15.95 11.77 -3.31
CA ALA A 170 -15.89 11.63 -4.76
C ALA A 170 -15.91 10.15 -5.20
N ALA A 171 -15.34 9.25 -4.40
CA ALA A 171 -15.34 7.81 -4.64
C ALA A 171 -16.65 7.10 -4.23
N GLY A 172 -17.66 7.83 -3.72
CA GLY A 172 -18.95 7.25 -3.34
C GLY A 172 -18.99 6.62 -1.94
N ASP A 173 -18.04 6.97 -1.06
CA ASP A 173 -18.05 6.59 0.36
C ASP A 173 -18.33 7.80 1.28
N PRO A 174 -19.59 8.29 1.34
CA PRO A 174 -19.96 9.44 2.15
C PRO A 174 -19.82 9.17 3.66
N ARG A 175 -19.95 7.91 4.08
CA ARG A 175 -19.86 7.54 5.50
C ARG A 175 -18.45 7.72 6.03
N SER A 176 -17.45 7.21 5.30
CA SER A 176 -16.05 7.42 5.70
C SER A 176 -15.66 8.89 5.56
N ALA A 177 -16.13 9.58 4.51
CA ALA A 177 -15.89 11.01 4.33
C ALA A 177 -16.38 11.85 5.51
N GLU A 178 -17.61 11.59 6.00
CA GLU A 178 -18.17 12.25 7.17
C GLU A 178 -17.33 11.99 8.43
N SER A 179 -16.87 10.76 8.64
CA SER A 179 -16.00 10.42 9.78
C SER A 179 -14.70 11.22 9.78
N PHE A 180 -14.07 11.41 8.61
CA PHE A 180 -12.86 12.21 8.48
C PHE A 180 -13.12 13.71 8.70
N ARG A 181 -14.25 14.23 8.21
CA ARG A 181 -14.68 15.61 8.47
C ARG A 181 -14.81 15.86 9.98
N GLU A 182 -15.55 15.01 10.69
CA GLU A 182 -15.74 15.11 12.14
C GLU A 182 -14.41 15.05 12.91
N ARG A 183 -13.48 14.20 12.45
CA ARG A 183 -12.14 14.11 13.02
C ARG A 183 -11.35 15.39 12.83
N ALA A 184 -11.34 15.97 11.62
CA ALA A 184 -10.67 17.23 11.35
C ALA A 184 -11.17 18.35 12.26
N GLU A 185 -12.49 18.45 12.44
CA GLU A 185 -13.08 19.44 13.36
C GLU A 185 -12.68 19.19 14.82
N LYS A 186 -12.66 17.94 15.25
CA LYS A 186 -12.27 17.57 16.62
C LYS A 186 -10.82 17.95 16.90
N ILE A 187 -9.91 17.69 15.95
CA ILE A 187 -8.49 18.09 16.06
C ILE A 187 -8.39 19.61 16.15
N ALA A 188 -9.08 20.34 15.25
CA ALA A 188 -9.07 21.80 15.24
C ALA A 188 -9.59 22.41 16.57
N ARG A 189 -10.67 21.86 17.13
CA ARG A 189 -11.21 22.29 18.43
C ARG A 189 -10.21 22.07 19.57
N ARG A 190 -9.55 20.91 19.62
CA ARG A 190 -8.51 20.61 20.62
C ARG A 190 -7.33 21.57 20.51
N ALA A 191 -6.87 21.85 19.30
CA ALA A 191 -5.77 22.77 19.06
C ALA A 191 -6.09 24.21 19.53
N GLN A 192 -7.30 24.69 19.27
CA GLN A 192 -7.76 26.00 19.76
C GLN A 192 -7.82 26.05 21.29
N GLN A 193 -8.33 25.00 21.93
CA GLN A 193 -8.39 24.91 23.40
C GLN A 193 -6.98 24.91 24.04
N ASN A 194 -6.04 24.19 23.44
CA ASN A 194 -4.64 24.15 23.90
C ASN A 194 -3.96 25.52 23.74
N ARG A 195 -4.22 26.24 22.64
CA ARG A 195 -3.72 27.62 22.43
C ARG A 195 -4.31 28.62 23.44
N ALA A 196 -5.57 28.44 23.85
CA ALA A 196 -6.25 29.29 24.81
C ALA A 196 -5.86 29.03 26.28
N ARG A 197 -5.12 27.95 26.57
CA ARG A 197 -4.62 27.58 27.90
C ARG A 197 -3.10 27.30 27.89
N PRO A 198 -2.25 28.31 27.69
CA PRO A 198 -0.81 28.12 27.83
C PRO A 198 -0.48 27.79 29.29
N GLY A 199 -0.10 26.55 29.60
CA GLY A 199 0.47 26.17 30.91
C GLY A 199 -0.17 25.02 31.70
N ALA A 200 -1.02 24.17 31.12
CA ALA A 200 -1.38 22.92 31.80
C ALA A 200 -0.21 21.91 31.69
N PRO A 201 0.35 21.39 32.80
CA PRO A 201 1.42 20.40 32.74
C PRO A 201 0.90 19.10 32.11
N GLY A 202 1.68 18.56 31.17
CA GLY A 202 1.52 17.21 30.62
C GLY A 202 2.12 16.15 31.53
#